data_AF-A0A067TAY7-F1
#
_entry.id   AF-A0A067TAY7-F1
#
_cell.length_a   1.000
_cell.length_b   1.000
_cell.length_c   1.000
_cell.angle_alpha   90.00
_cell.angle_beta   90.00
_cell.angle_gamma   90.00
#
_symmetry.space_group_name_H-M   'P 1'
#
loop_
_entity.id
_entity.type
_entity.pdbx_description
1 polymer ?
#
loop_
_entity_poly.entity_id
_entity_poly.type
_entity_poly.pdbx_seq_one_letter_code
_entity_poly.pdbx_strand_id
1 'polypeptide(L)'
;MSDILELRIDSPSVRLYPVAPSTISDDILAAAAMTPGPNSPSTPSICLLRRPVDDFVRYSREEASKWLIDIAHDICDPAEHRGSLLVWKEQQQQQPEQWRPVATTDPLTASIYRYDLPDGITVGLSKISQRARKSASAPIENARAMADRVKERDEHCWVTAMYDPLANSHICPKRMGDHVARIIFRTFTSLPLPSNLSIYDEVFGLSLSLTLNTWFDEYEMGLRFVSPPNNYECHMFANKLANAKYTIFGAFSRPPRAGLESLPALHGHRASPPHPQLTNLPPPGLLRWHYLQCVLKKFAHDDYKNLENIYFPELPLRMKGDSDDEGTDSELEWPSKGLDLGRVVENDLEEREERHQAVESWISKTI
;
A
#
# COMPACT_ATOMS: atom_id res chain seq x y z
N MET A 1 29.51 -2.72 15.30
CA MET A 1 28.45 -3.45 14.59
C MET A 1 27.52 -2.41 14.00
N SER A 2 27.02 -2.58 12.77
CA SER A 2 26.12 -1.58 12.20
C SER A 2 24.75 -1.69 12.87
N ASP A 3 24.21 -0.60 13.40
CA ASP A 3 22.87 -0.54 14.04
C ASP A 3 21.73 -0.62 13.01
N ILE A 4 21.91 -1.42 11.96
CA ILE A 4 21.02 -1.54 10.81
C ILE A 4 20.22 -2.83 10.93
N LEU A 5 18.93 -2.73 10.63
CA LEU A 5 18.05 -3.86 10.39
C LEU A 5 17.79 -3.96 8.89
N GLU A 6 17.86 -5.17 8.36
CA GLU A 6 17.54 -5.48 6.96
C GLU A 6 16.44 -6.53 6.88
N LEU A 7 15.45 -6.32 6.01
CA LEU A 7 14.50 -7.35 5.61
C LEU A 7 14.86 -7.81 4.19
N ARG A 8 14.99 -9.12 4.00
CA ARG A 8 15.34 -9.74 2.72
C ARG A 8 14.35 -10.83 2.33
N ILE A 9 14.33 -11.18 1.04
CA ILE A 9 13.68 -12.37 0.50
C ILE A 9 14.64 -13.07 -0.46
N ASP A 10 14.59 -14.39 -0.53
CA ASP A 10 15.42 -15.15 -1.46
C ASP A 10 14.90 -14.94 -2.89
N SER A 11 15.81 -14.58 -3.81
CA SER A 11 15.45 -14.25 -5.20
C SER A 11 14.72 -15.38 -5.94
N PRO A 12 15.05 -16.67 -5.72
CA PRO A 12 14.29 -17.78 -6.30
C PRO A 12 12.82 -17.85 -5.86
N SER A 13 12.47 -17.23 -4.73
CA SER A 13 11.11 -17.21 -4.20
C SER A 13 10.27 -16.05 -4.78
N VAL A 14 10.85 -15.20 -5.62
CA VAL A 14 10.17 -14.04 -6.22
C VAL A 14 9.85 -14.30 -7.69
N ARG A 15 8.58 -14.16 -8.06
CA ARG A 15 8.13 -14.15 -9.46
C ARG A 15 8.30 -12.75 -10.02
N LEU A 16 9.09 -12.65 -11.10
CA LEU A 16 9.12 -11.46 -11.94
C LEU A 16 8.30 -11.73 -13.20
N TYR A 17 7.51 -10.74 -13.60
CA TYR A 17 6.84 -10.75 -14.90
C TYR A 17 7.88 -10.45 -16.01
N PRO A 18 7.68 -10.94 -17.23
CA PRO A 18 8.50 -10.55 -18.35
C PRO A 18 8.27 -9.05 -18.64
N VAL A 19 9.29 -8.40 -19.21
CA VAL A 19 9.15 -7.03 -19.71
C VAL A 19 8.03 -7.03 -20.76
N ALA A 20 6.98 -6.23 -20.56
CA ALA A 20 5.95 -6.12 -21.58
C ALA A 20 6.54 -5.57 -22.89
N PRO A 21 6.00 -5.99 -24.04
CA PRO A 21 6.19 -5.25 -25.28
C PRO A 21 5.81 -3.77 -25.09
N SER A 22 6.56 -2.86 -25.69
CA SER A 22 6.29 -1.41 -25.66
C SER A 22 4.89 -1.04 -26.17
N THR A 23 4.31 -1.90 -27.03
CA THR A 23 2.92 -1.85 -27.48
C THR A 23 2.24 -3.19 -27.29
N ILE A 24 1.19 -3.21 -26.47
CA ILE A 24 0.23 -4.32 -26.41
C ILE A 24 -0.93 -3.96 -27.34
N SER A 25 -0.94 -4.58 -28.52
CA SER A 25 -1.95 -4.33 -29.56
C SER A 25 -3.15 -5.27 -29.50
N ASP A 26 -3.05 -6.36 -28.74
CA ASP A 26 -4.05 -7.42 -28.67
C ASP A 26 -3.94 -8.23 -27.37
N ASP A 27 -4.97 -9.04 -27.13
CA ASP A 27 -5.14 -9.85 -25.93
C ASP A 27 -4.08 -10.96 -25.81
N ILE A 28 -3.50 -11.42 -26.93
CA ILE A 28 -2.46 -12.45 -26.94
C ILE A 28 -1.15 -11.86 -26.41
N LEU A 29 -0.81 -10.64 -26.82
CA LEU A 29 0.33 -9.90 -26.29
C LEU A 29 0.13 -9.49 -24.82
N ALA A 30 -1.11 -9.20 -24.41
CA ALA A 30 -1.46 -8.98 -23.01
C ALA A 30 -1.17 -10.23 -22.15
N ALA A 31 -1.71 -11.38 -22.55
CA ALA A 31 -1.51 -12.66 -21.85
C ALA A 31 -0.02 -13.09 -21.84
N ALA A 32 0.70 -12.87 -22.95
CA ALA A 32 2.13 -13.16 -23.02
C ALA A 32 2.97 -12.28 -22.08
N ALA A 33 2.61 -10.99 -21.95
CA ALA A 33 3.26 -10.08 -21.01
C ALA A 33 2.94 -10.43 -19.53
N MET A 34 1.84 -11.14 -19.30
CA MET A 34 1.38 -11.59 -18.00
C MET A 34 1.87 -12.98 -17.58
N THR A 35 2.47 -13.72 -18.52
CA THR A 35 3.04 -15.04 -18.26
C THR A 35 4.38 -14.90 -17.55
N PRO A 36 4.58 -15.40 -16.32
CA PRO A 36 5.83 -15.23 -15.57
C PRO A 36 7.06 -15.66 -16.39
N GLY A 37 8.09 -14.80 -16.41
CA GLY A 37 9.33 -15.08 -17.10
C GLY A 37 10.23 -16.01 -16.27
N PRO A 38 11.21 -16.69 -16.89
CA PRO A 38 12.23 -17.46 -16.16
C PRO A 38 13.24 -16.57 -15.41
N ASN A 39 13.02 -15.25 -15.39
CA ASN A 39 13.99 -14.29 -14.90
C ASN A 39 13.91 -14.21 -13.36
N SER A 40 14.85 -14.85 -12.67
CA SER A 40 15.18 -14.49 -11.29
C SER A 40 16.22 -13.36 -11.29
N PRO A 41 16.19 -12.45 -10.30
CA PRO A 41 17.29 -11.52 -10.07
C PRO A 41 18.63 -12.27 -10.01
N SER A 42 19.71 -11.67 -10.52
CA SER A 42 21.05 -12.29 -10.52
C SER A 42 21.67 -12.45 -9.13
N THR A 43 21.10 -11.79 -8.12
CA THR A 43 21.52 -11.87 -6.72
C THR A 43 20.85 -13.04 -6.00
N PRO A 44 21.47 -13.64 -4.97
CA PRO A 44 20.86 -14.74 -4.21
C PRO A 44 19.65 -14.29 -3.37
N SER A 45 19.62 -13.03 -2.96
CA SER A 45 18.53 -12.42 -2.19
C SER A 45 18.29 -10.99 -2.64
N ILE A 46 17.06 -10.51 -2.46
CA ILE A 46 16.66 -9.11 -2.62
C ILE A 46 16.56 -8.47 -1.24
N CYS A 47 17.21 -7.32 -1.03
CA CYS A 47 16.96 -6.50 0.15
C CYS A 47 15.68 -5.67 -0.07
N LEU A 48 14.65 -5.94 0.73
CA LEU A 48 13.35 -5.28 0.66
C LEU A 48 13.38 -3.96 1.44
N LEU A 49 13.74 -4.01 2.72
CA LEU A 49 13.78 -2.86 3.62
C LEU A 49 15.15 -2.76 4.30
N ARG A 50 15.63 -1.53 4.50
CA ARG A 50 16.91 -1.28 5.19
C ARG A 50 16.93 0.09 5.86
N ARG A 51 17.07 0.11 7.18
CA ARG A 51 17.19 1.34 8.00
C ARG A 51 17.85 1.03 9.36
N PRO A 52 18.27 2.06 10.11
CA PRO A 52 18.63 1.89 11.52
C PRO A 52 17.53 1.20 12.32
N VAL A 53 17.90 0.32 13.26
CA VAL A 53 16.96 -0.44 14.09
C VAL A 53 16.03 0.49 14.90
N ASP A 54 16.53 1.65 15.33
CA ASP A 54 15.73 2.66 16.05
C ASP A 54 14.55 3.19 15.22
N ASP A 55 14.70 3.29 13.89
CA ASP A 55 13.59 3.63 13.01
C ASP A 55 12.55 2.50 13.01
N PHE A 56 12.97 1.24 12.98
CA PHE A 56 12.01 0.13 13.05
C PHE A 56 11.30 0.07 14.41
N VAL A 57 12.05 0.19 15.51
CA VAL A 57 11.51 0.19 16.89
C VAL A 57 10.50 1.31 17.09
N ARG A 58 10.77 2.49 16.53
CA ARG A 58 9.85 3.63 16.61
C ARG A 58 8.49 3.33 15.99
N TYR A 59 8.44 2.64 14.85
CA TYR A 59 7.18 2.34 14.17
C TYR A 59 6.55 1.04 14.66
N SER A 60 7.33 0.07 15.12
CA SER A 60 6.78 -1.16 15.68
C SER A 60 6.12 -0.94 17.03
N ARG A 61 6.63 0.01 17.83
CA ARG A 61 6.13 0.31 19.18
C ARG A 61 5.91 -0.98 20.00
N GLU A 62 4.71 -1.18 20.52
CA GLU A 62 4.32 -2.34 21.33
C GLU A 62 4.14 -3.63 20.49
N GLU A 63 4.00 -3.52 19.16
CA GLU A 63 3.90 -4.68 18.27
C GLU A 63 5.25 -5.37 18.04
N ALA A 64 6.38 -4.72 18.36
CA ALA A 64 7.71 -5.29 18.20
C ALA A 64 7.90 -6.00 16.83
N SER A 65 8.36 -7.26 16.81
CA SER A 65 8.53 -8.02 15.57
C SER A 65 7.23 -8.31 14.81
N LYS A 66 6.05 -8.32 15.46
CA LYS A 66 4.76 -8.49 14.78
C LYS A 66 4.59 -7.46 13.67
N TRP A 67 5.00 -6.22 13.91
CA TRP A 67 4.93 -5.17 12.89
C TRP A 67 5.75 -5.54 11.66
N LEU A 68 6.99 -6.03 11.83
CA LEU A 68 7.85 -6.42 10.72
C LEU A 68 7.34 -7.67 10.00
N ILE A 69 6.74 -8.63 10.74
CA ILE A 69 6.09 -9.81 10.18
C ILE A 69 4.92 -9.39 9.28
N ASP A 70 4.01 -8.56 9.79
CA ASP A 70 2.85 -8.08 9.04
C ASP A 70 3.28 -7.30 7.78
N ILE A 71 4.33 -6.47 7.88
CA ILE A 71 4.90 -5.76 6.72
C ILE A 71 5.55 -6.72 5.72
N ALA A 72 6.25 -7.76 6.17
CA ALA A 72 6.80 -8.77 5.27
C ALA A 72 5.69 -9.53 4.54
N HIS A 73 4.60 -9.86 5.22
CA HIS A 73 3.39 -10.41 4.59
C HIS A 73 2.81 -9.43 3.57
N ASP A 74 2.70 -8.14 3.90
CA ASP A 74 2.17 -7.11 3.00
C ASP A 74 2.98 -6.90 1.73
N ILE A 75 4.31 -6.98 1.84
CA ILE A 75 5.22 -6.85 0.69
C ILE A 75 5.16 -8.12 -0.17
N CYS A 76 5.21 -9.30 0.46
CA CYS A 76 5.52 -10.53 -0.24
C CYS A 76 4.28 -11.38 -0.55
N ASP A 77 3.28 -11.46 0.32
CA ASP A 77 2.15 -12.40 0.17
C ASP A 77 0.86 -11.89 0.85
N PRO A 78 0.37 -10.68 0.51
CA PRO A 78 -0.64 -9.94 1.28
C PRO A 78 -2.00 -10.62 1.44
N ALA A 79 -2.33 -11.59 0.57
CA ALA A 79 -3.59 -12.33 0.62
C ALA A 79 -3.50 -13.60 1.49
N GLU A 80 -2.39 -14.34 1.40
CA GLU A 80 -2.28 -15.71 1.95
C GLU A 80 -1.37 -15.80 3.17
N HIS A 81 -0.44 -14.85 3.35
CA HIS A 81 0.48 -14.79 4.49
C HIS A 81 1.26 -16.09 4.76
N ARG A 82 1.67 -16.82 3.71
CA ARG A 82 2.20 -18.20 3.84
C ARG A 82 3.62 -18.28 4.39
N GLY A 83 4.38 -17.21 4.29
CA GLY A 83 5.77 -17.18 4.73
C GLY A 83 5.94 -16.90 6.21
N SER A 84 7.16 -17.13 6.69
CA SER A 84 7.58 -16.90 8.07
C SER A 84 8.80 -15.98 8.12
N LEU A 85 8.92 -15.17 9.17
CA LEU A 85 10.08 -14.31 9.34
C LEU A 85 11.17 -15.04 10.14
N LEU A 86 12.38 -15.07 9.58
CA LEU A 86 13.58 -15.60 10.22
C LEU A 86 14.55 -14.45 10.51
N VAL A 87 15.37 -14.59 11.57
CA VAL A 87 16.45 -13.66 11.91
C VAL A 87 17.78 -14.39 11.92
N TRP A 88 18.81 -13.77 11.35
CA TRP A 88 20.18 -14.25 11.44
C TRP A 88 20.75 -13.95 12.82
N LYS A 89 21.22 -14.98 13.53
CA LYS A 89 21.94 -14.82 14.79
C LYS A 89 23.41 -15.14 14.59
N GLU A 90 24.24 -14.11 14.72
CA GLU A 90 25.69 -14.25 14.76
C GLU A 90 26.13 -15.09 15.98
N GLN A 91 27.29 -15.71 15.85
CA GLN A 91 27.85 -16.65 16.80
C GLN A 91 27.95 -16.06 18.21
N GLN A 92 27.07 -16.49 19.13
CA GLN A 92 27.22 -16.19 20.56
C GLN A 92 27.82 -17.41 21.25
N GLN A 93 29.04 -17.25 21.75
CA GLN A 93 29.77 -18.11 22.70
C GLN A 93 29.35 -19.61 22.68
N GLN A 94 29.55 -20.29 21.54
CA GLN A 94 29.40 -21.75 21.29
C GLN A 94 28.20 -22.22 20.44
N GLN A 95 27.34 -21.35 19.92
CA GLN A 95 26.34 -21.76 18.91
C GLN A 95 26.74 -21.34 17.49
N PRO A 96 26.62 -22.22 16.47
CA PRO A 96 26.89 -21.84 15.10
C PRO A 96 25.92 -20.76 14.63
N GLU A 97 26.35 -19.99 13.63
CA GLU A 97 25.46 -19.03 12.98
C GLU A 97 24.27 -19.76 12.36
N GLN A 98 23.07 -19.26 12.64
CA GLN A 98 21.86 -19.90 12.14
C GLN A 98 20.71 -18.91 12.00
N TRP A 99 19.84 -19.20 11.03
CA TRP A 99 18.51 -18.60 10.92
C TRP A 99 17.62 -19.13 12.03
N ARG A 100 16.89 -18.23 12.70
CA ARG A 100 15.91 -18.60 13.73
C ARG A 100 14.54 -18.01 13.42
N PRO A 101 13.44 -18.75 13.67
CA PRO A 101 12.11 -18.18 13.62
C PRO A 101 11.98 -16.98 14.57
N VAL A 102 11.26 -15.96 14.12
CA VAL A 102 10.95 -14.76 14.90
C VAL A 102 9.52 -14.91 15.46
N ALA A 103 9.37 -14.91 16.78
CA ALA A 103 8.07 -14.85 17.41
C ALA A 103 7.51 -13.42 17.33
N THR A 104 6.19 -13.24 17.37
CA THR A 104 5.51 -11.94 17.25
C THR A 104 5.82 -10.93 18.36
N THR A 105 6.37 -11.39 19.48
CA THR A 105 6.72 -10.58 20.65
C THR A 105 8.22 -10.31 20.76
N ASP A 106 9.03 -10.85 19.86
CA ASP A 106 10.48 -10.68 19.90
C ASP A 106 10.85 -9.21 19.66
N PRO A 107 11.83 -8.66 20.41
CA PRO A 107 12.33 -7.33 20.13
C PRO A 107 13.04 -7.33 18.76
N LEU A 108 12.86 -6.23 18.02
CA LEU A 108 13.63 -5.98 16.82
C LEU A 108 15.09 -5.67 17.19
N THR A 109 16.03 -6.30 16.48
CA THR A 109 17.46 -6.16 16.69
C THR A 109 18.16 -5.73 15.40
N ALA A 110 19.30 -5.06 15.51
CA ALA A 110 20.15 -4.76 14.35
C ALA A 110 20.71 -6.06 13.78
N SER A 111 20.00 -6.67 12.83
CA SER A 111 20.29 -7.98 12.25
C SER A 111 19.65 -8.10 10.86
N ILE A 112 20.02 -9.16 10.14
CA ILE A 112 19.38 -9.52 8.89
C ILE A 112 18.17 -10.39 9.20
N TYR A 113 17.02 -9.97 8.71
CA TYR A 113 15.77 -10.73 8.71
C TYR A 113 15.50 -11.23 7.30
N ARG A 114 14.95 -12.43 7.19
CA ARG A 114 14.56 -13.07 5.94
C ARG A 114 13.10 -13.49 6.00
N TYR A 115 12.32 -13.10 5.00
CA TYR A 115 11.01 -13.69 4.76
C TYR A 115 11.19 -15.00 4.01
N ASP A 116 10.88 -16.09 4.69
CA ASP A 116 11.08 -17.47 4.25
C ASP A 116 9.76 -18.05 3.76
N LEU A 117 9.75 -18.60 2.55
CA LEU A 117 8.56 -19.20 1.94
C LEU A 117 8.71 -20.72 1.88
N PRO A 118 7.60 -21.48 1.98
CA PRO A 118 7.63 -22.92 1.79
C PRO A 118 8.20 -23.32 0.42
N ASP A 119 8.83 -24.48 0.36
CA ASP A 119 9.40 -25.02 -0.88
C ASP A 119 8.38 -25.03 -2.04
N GLY A 120 8.81 -24.57 -3.21
CA GLY A 120 7.99 -24.50 -4.41
C GLY A 120 7.00 -23.32 -4.45
N ILE A 121 6.87 -22.55 -3.37
CA ILE A 121 6.06 -21.33 -3.37
C ILE A 121 6.90 -20.16 -3.87
N THR A 122 6.31 -19.39 -4.77
CA THR A 122 6.89 -18.18 -5.33
C THR A 122 5.82 -17.10 -5.32
N VAL A 123 6.23 -15.86 -5.06
CA VAL A 123 5.31 -14.75 -4.82
C VAL A 123 5.63 -13.54 -5.68
N GLY A 124 4.62 -12.72 -5.98
CA GLY A 124 4.82 -11.40 -6.56
C GLY A 124 5.00 -10.37 -5.44
N LEU A 125 5.98 -9.48 -5.57
CA LEU A 125 6.17 -8.41 -4.59
C LEU A 125 5.23 -7.25 -4.90
N SER A 126 4.57 -6.70 -3.87
CA SER A 126 3.91 -5.39 -3.96
C SER A 126 4.94 -4.32 -4.33
N LYS A 127 4.64 -3.30 -5.16
CA LYS A 127 5.51 -2.13 -5.41
C LYS A 127 5.00 -0.86 -4.75
N ILE A 128 5.89 0.13 -4.60
CA ILE A 128 5.49 1.50 -4.28
C ILE A 128 4.69 2.10 -5.45
N SER A 129 3.49 2.60 -5.17
CA SER A 129 2.74 3.42 -6.10
C SER A 129 3.29 4.85 -6.05
N GLN A 130 3.77 5.37 -7.17
CA GLN A 130 4.17 6.76 -7.25
C GLN A 130 2.91 7.63 -7.46
N ARG A 131 2.58 8.46 -6.47
CA ARG A 131 1.56 9.51 -6.61
C ARG A 131 2.05 10.75 -7.36
N ALA A 132 3.23 10.67 -7.98
CA ALA A 132 3.78 11.74 -8.78
C ALA A 132 2.81 12.05 -9.93
N ARG A 133 2.42 13.32 -10.07
CA ARG A 133 1.39 13.86 -10.96
C ARG A 133 -0.01 13.82 -10.35
N LYS A 134 -0.32 14.88 -9.58
CA LYS A 134 -1.71 15.29 -9.34
C LYS A 134 -2.41 15.33 -10.70
N SER A 135 -3.52 14.62 -10.83
CA SER A 135 -4.36 14.76 -12.01
C SER A 135 -4.85 16.21 -12.08
N ALA A 136 -4.38 16.97 -13.06
CA ALA A 136 -5.15 18.06 -13.64
C ALA A 136 -6.35 17.46 -14.40
N SER A 137 -7.14 16.62 -13.73
CA SER A 137 -8.44 16.25 -14.28
C SER A 137 -9.37 17.38 -13.91
N ALA A 138 -10.03 17.97 -14.92
CA ALA A 138 -11.27 18.71 -14.70
C ALA A 138 -12.16 17.92 -13.73
N PRO A 139 -12.92 18.57 -12.83
CA PRO A 139 -13.73 17.89 -11.85
C PRO A 139 -14.70 16.93 -12.56
N ILE A 140 -14.35 15.65 -12.58
CA ILE A 140 -15.23 14.58 -13.03
C ILE A 140 -16.36 14.52 -12.01
N GLU A 141 -17.61 14.59 -12.46
CA GLU A 141 -18.81 14.57 -11.60
C GLU A 141 -18.75 13.46 -10.54
N ASN A 142 -18.22 12.29 -10.91
CA ASN A 142 -18.05 11.14 -10.02
C ASN A 142 -17.10 11.40 -8.83
N ALA A 143 -15.98 12.11 -9.05
CA ALA A 143 -15.02 12.42 -8.00
C ALA A 143 -15.59 13.43 -6.99
N ARG A 144 -16.36 14.40 -7.50
CA ARG A 144 -17.09 15.36 -6.65
C ARG A 144 -18.18 14.64 -5.86
N ALA A 145 -18.98 13.80 -6.51
CA ALA A 145 -20.04 13.03 -5.86
C ALA A 145 -19.48 12.10 -4.77
N MET A 146 -18.34 11.45 -5.00
CA MET A 146 -17.64 10.66 -3.97
C MET A 146 -17.18 11.55 -2.80
N ALA A 147 -16.63 12.73 -3.08
CA ALA A 147 -16.22 13.65 -2.03
C ALA A 147 -17.40 14.18 -1.19
N ASP A 148 -18.53 14.46 -1.83
CA ASP A 148 -19.74 14.88 -1.12
C ASP A 148 -20.26 13.74 -0.22
N ARG A 149 -20.33 12.50 -0.72
CA ARG A 149 -20.72 11.32 0.08
C ARG A 149 -19.77 11.04 1.25
N VAL A 150 -18.45 11.09 1.03
CA VAL A 150 -17.45 10.86 2.10
C VAL A 150 -17.53 11.94 3.17
N LYS A 151 -17.75 13.20 2.79
CA LYS A 151 -17.94 14.30 3.74
C LYS A 151 -19.23 14.15 4.54
N GLU A 152 -20.32 13.75 3.89
CA GLU A 152 -21.60 13.47 4.55
C GLU A 152 -21.48 12.27 5.51
N ARG A 153 -20.78 11.21 5.09
CA ARG A 153 -20.54 10.01 5.91
C ARG A 153 -19.70 10.31 7.13
N ASP A 154 -18.62 11.08 6.98
CA ASP A 154 -17.64 11.27 8.06
C ASP A 154 -17.97 12.49 8.93
N GLU A 155 -18.46 13.59 8.35
CA GLU A 155 -18.74 14.90 8.97
C GLU A 155 -17.54 15.60 9.66
N HIS A 156 -16.51 14.84 10.05
CA HIS A 156 -15.36 15.28 10.82
C HIS A 156 -14.08 14.60 10.32
N CYS A 157 -12.95 15.19 10.66
CA CYS A 157 -11.66 14.56 10.43
C CYS A 157 -11.47 13.32 11.33
N TRP A 158 -11.11 12.18 10.74
CA TRP A 158 -10.85 10.91 11.44
C TRP A 158 -9.78 10.99 12.54
N VAL A 159 -8.84 11.94 12.43
CA VAL A 159 -7.68 12.08 13.33
C VAL A 159 -7.92 13.15 14.39
N THR A 160 -8.48 14.30 13.99
CA THR A 160 -8.57 15.49 14.85
C THR A 160 -9.98 15.75 15.38
N ALA A 161 -10.99 15.03 14.87
CA ALA A 161 -12.42 15.27 15.12
C ALA A 161 -12.90 16.70 14.78
N MET A 162 -12.12 17.49 14.04
CA MET A 162 -12.55 18.81 13.59
C MET A 162 -13.58 18.72 12.47
N TYR A 163 -14.52 19.65 12.47
CA TYR A 163 -15.61 19.76 11.50
C TYR A 163 -15.18 20.39 10.17
N ASP A 164 -14.31 21.40 10.19
CA ASP A 164 -13.91 22.14 8.99
C ASP A 164 -12.59 22.90 9.20
N PRO A 165 -11.80 23.14 8.14
CA PRO A 165 -12.02 22.68 6.75
C PRO A 165 -11.61 21.20 6.54
N LEU A 166 -12.45 20.44 5.83
CA LEU A 166 -12.20 19.04 5.46
C LEU A 166 -11.86 18.84 3.98
N ALA A 167 -10.88 17.98 3.74
CA ALA A 167 -10.57 17.39 2.43
C ALA A 167 -10.97 15.91 2.41
N ASN A 168 -11.45 15.45 1.25
CA ASN A 168 -11.61 14.03 0.98
C ASN A 168 -10.29 13.47 0.43
N SER A 169 -9.66 12.60 1.20
CA SER A 169 -8.48 11.86 0.80
C SER A 169 -8.87 10.52 0.21
N HIS A 170 -8.46 10.24 -1.03
CA HIS A 170 -8.56 8.87 -1.54
C HIS A 170 -7.45 8.01 -0.93
N ILE A 171 -7.81 6.81 -0.46
CA ILE A 171 -6.88 5.81 0.09
C ILE A 171 -5.98 5.28 -1.04
N CYS A 172 -6.62 4.79 -2.10
CA CYS A 172 -5.97 4.41 -3.37
C CYS A 172 -5.99 5.62 -4.31
N PRO A 173 -4.89 5.97 -5.00
CA PRO A 173 -4.90 7.05 -5.98
C PRO A 173 -6.03 6.85 -7.01
N LYS A 174 -6.85 7.88 -7.23
CA LYS A 174 -7.94 7.88 -8.25
C LYS A 174 -7.50 7.29 -9.59
N ARG A 175 -6.29 7.66 -10.02
CA ARG A 175 -5.73 7.25 -11.31
C ARG A 175 -5.30 5.78 -11.37
N MET A 176 -5.38 5.02 -10.28
CA MET A 176 -5.29 3.56 -10.36
C MET A 176 -6.44 2.96 -11.19
N GLY A 177 -7.58 3.64 -11.25
CA GLY A 177 -8.77 3.14 -11.93
C GLY A 177 -9.47 2.02 -11.14
N ASP A 178 -10.69 1.70 -11.54
CA ASP A 178 -11.54 0.71 -10.86
C ASP A 178 -10.88 -0.66 -10.81
N HIS A 179 -10.21 -1.06 -11.89
CA HIS A 179 -9.60 -2.38 -12.01
C HIS A 179 -8.54 -2.64 -10.94
N VAL A 180 -7.52 -1.77 -10.85
CA VAL A 180 -6.44 -1.91 -9.86
C VAL A 180 -6.99 -1.74 -8.44
N ALA A 181 -7.97 -0.83 -8.26
CA ALA A 181 -8.64 -0.65 -6.97
C ALA A 181 -9.33 -1.94 -6.50
N ARG A 182 -9.97 -2.68 -7.41
CA ARG A 182 -10.62 -3.97 -7.14
C ARG A 182 -9.61 -5.07 -6.79
N ILE A 183 -8.45 -5.11 -7.45
CA ILE A 183 -7.36 -6.03 -7.08
C ILE A 183 -6.89 -5.71 -5.66
N ILE A 184 -6.56 -4.45 -5.37
CA ILE A 184 -6.14 -4.02 -4.03
C ILE A 184 -7.18 -4.39 -2.99
N PHE A 185 -8.47 -4.12 -3.28
CA PHE A 185 -9.57 -4.47 -2.40
C PHE A 185 -9.59 -5.97 -2.13
N ARG A 186 -9.60 -6.83 -3.16
CA ARG A 186 -9.63 -8.28 -3.02
C ARG A 186 -8.41 -8.80 -2.24
N THR A 187 -7.23 -8.30 -2.56
CA THR A 187 -5.96 -8.77 -1.99
C THR A 187 -5.82 -8.39 -0.51
N PHE A 188 -6.17 -7.17 -0.12
CA PHE A 188 -5.88 -6.69 1.23
C PHE A 188 -7.05 -6.76 2.21
N THR A 189 -8.29 -6.90 1.73
CA THR A 189 -9.47 -6.92 2.61
C THR A 189 -9.99 -8.33 2.87
N SER A 190 -9.71 -9.28 1.98
CA SER A 190 -10.31 -10.62 1.97
C SER A 190 -11.86 -10.61 1.94
N LEU A 191 -12.47 -9.46 1.63
CA LEU A 191 -13.92 -9.31 1.53
C LEU A 191 -14.41 -9.70 0.13
N PRO A 192 -15.66 -10.18 0.00
CA PRO A 192 -16.29 -10.37 -1.30
C PRO A 192 -16.27 -9.06 -2.09
N LEU A 193 -15.88 -9.14 -3.36
CA LEU A 193 -15.78 -7.98 -4.23
C LEU A 193 -17.20 -7.52 -4.64
N PRO A 194 -17.62 -6.28 -4.33
CA PRO A 194 -18.88 -5.76 -4.84
C PRO A 194 -18.83 -5.66 -6.37
N SER A 195 -19.90 -6.10 -7.05
CA SER A 195 -19.95 -6.18 -8.51
C SER A 195 -19.84 -4.83 -9.21
N ASN A 196 -20.17 -3.75 -8.52
CA ASN A 196 -20.10 -2.36 -8.98
C ASN A 196 -19.02 -1.54 -8.25
N LEU A 197 -18.05 -2.19 -7.60
CA LEU A 197 -17.00 -1.49 -6.86
C LEU A 197 -16.18 -0.62 -7.82
N SER A 198 -16.21 0.69 -7.59
CA SER A 198 -15.43 1.68 -8.34
C SER A 198 -14.44 2.39 -7.42
N ILE A 199 -13.35 2.92 -7.96
CA ILE A 199 -12.42 3.80 -7.25
C ILE A 199 -13.10 5.07 -6.70
N TYR A 200 -14.29 5.41 -7.22
CA TYR A 200 -15.15 6.50 -6.73
C TYR A 200 -16.22 6.03 -5.71
N ASP A 201 -16.13 4.80 -5.23
CA ASP A 201 -16.90 4.36 -4.07
C ASP A 201 -16.36 5.03 -2.80
N GLU A 202 -17.27 5.37 -1.87
CA GLU A 202 -16.90 6.05 -0.62
C GLU A 202 -16.01 5.20 0.28
N VAL A 203 -16.01 3.86 0.14
CA VAL A 203 -15.08 2.98 0.87
C VAL A 203 -13.61 3.26 0.54
N PHE A 204 -13.31 3.91 -0.58
CA PHE A 204 -11.96 4.33 -0.95
C PHE A 204 -11.59 5.73 -0.45
N GLY A 205 -12.47 6.42 0.27
CA GLY A 205 -12.25 7.79 0.74
C GLY A 205 -12.38 7.93 2.25
N LEU A 206 -11.71 8.96 2.79
CA LEU A 206 -11.90 9.38 4.17
C LEU A 206 -11.66 10.89 4.32
N SER A 207 -12.28 11.49 5.34
CA SER A 207 -12.17 12.92 5.63
C SER A 207 -11.00 13.23 6.54
N LEU A 208 -10.10 14.10 6.07
CA LEU A 208 -8.96 14.62 6.81
C LEU A 208 -8.96 16.15 6.84
N SER A 209 -8.30 16.75 7.82
CA SER A 209 -7.94 18.17 7.74
C SER A 209 -6.99 18.41 6.57
N LEU A 210 -6.98 19.63 6.00
CA LEU A 210 -6.20 19.95 4.79
C LEU A 210 -4.71 19.56 4.90
N THR A 211 -4.09 19.81 6.05
CA THR A 211 -2.69 19.46 6.30
C THR A 211 -2.47 17.96 6.34
N LEU A 212 -3.33 17.22 7.04
CA LEU A 212 -3.24 15.76 7.11
C LEU A 212 -3.54 15.10 5.77
N ASN A 213 -4.49 15.64 5.00
CA ASN A 213 -4.74 15.21 3.62
C ASN A 213 -3.47 15.30 2.79
N THR A 214 -2.72 16.41 2.89
CA THR A 214 -1.47 16.57 2.15
C THR A 214 -0.45 15.50 2.53
N TRP A 215 -0.28 15.23 3.83
CA TRP A 215 0.65 14.18 4.28
C TRP A 215 0.21 12.78 3.86
N PHE A 216 -1.08 12.49 3.96
CA PHE A 216 -1.65 11.21 3.54
C PHE A 216 -1.49 11.02 2.03
N ASP A 217 -1.80 12.05 1.24
CA ASP A 217 -1.66 12.03 -0.22
C ASP A 217 -0.21 11.85 -0.67
N GLU A 218 0.78 12.22 0.13
CA GLU A 218 2.19 12.03 -0.20
C GLU A 218 2.77 10.73 0.37
N TYR A 219 1.96 9.85 0.97
CA TYR A 219 2.41 8.68 1.74
C TYR A 219 3.39 9.05 2.87
N GLU A 220 3.17 10.23 3.46
CA GLU A 220 3.90 10.71 4.63
C GLU A 220 3.11 10.55 5.93
N MET A 221 1.83 10.15 5.85
CA MET A 221 1.02 9.76 7.01
C MET A 221 0.24 8.49 6.67
N GLY A 222 0.35 7.46 7.53
CA GLY A 222 -0.44 6.23 7.40
C GLY A 222 -1.29 5.98 8.64
N LEU A 223 -2.34 5.18 8.48
CA LEU A 223 -3.20 4.70 9.56
C LEU A 223 -2.99 3.19 9.74
N ARG A 224 -2.37 2.79 10.85
CA ARG A 224 -2.16 1.38 11.22
C ARG A 224 -3.38 0.87 11.97
N PHE A 225 -4.01 -0.20 11.50
CA PHE A 225 -5.10 -0.84 12.25
C PHE A 225 -4.56 -1.48 13.53
N VAL A 226 -5.23 -1.23 14.66
CA VAL A 226 -4.82 -1.74 15.97
C VAL A 226 -5.87 -2.66 16.58
N SER A 227 -7.15 -2.30 16.52
CA SER A 227 -8.20 -3.16 17.06
C SER A 227 -9.58 -2.89 16.46
N PRO A 228 -10.48 -3.89 16.45
CA PRO A 228 -11.89 -3.68 16.11
C PRO A 228 -12.59 -2.69 17.07
N PRO A 229 -13.69 -2.04 16.64
CA PRO A 229 -14.29 -2.16 15.31
C PRO A 229 -13.51 -1.41 14.22
N ASN A 230 -12.85 -0.30 14.55
CA ASN A 230 -12.14 0.55 13.58
C ASN A 230 -11.15 1.50 14.29
N ASN A 231 -10.31 0.96 15.17
CA ASN A 231 -9.29 1.76 15.87
C ASN A 231 -7.97 1.70 15.14
N TYR A 232 -7.45 2.88 14.81
CA TYR A 232 -6.21 3.06 14.09
C TYR A 232 -5.21 3.87 14.91
N GLU A 233 -3.95 3.75 14.52
CA GLU A 233 -2.86 4.55 15.02
C GLU A 233 -2.20 5.33 13.87
N CYS A 234 -2.05 6.63 14.04
CA CYS A 234 -1.43 7.50 13.05
C CYS A 234 0.08 7.37 13.10
N HIS A 235 0.73 7.07 11.97
CA HIS A 235 2.19 7.06 11.87
C HIS A 235 2.63 8.10 10.87
N MET A 236 3.50 9.01 11.32
CA MET A 236 4.14 9.99 10.45
C MET A 236 5.41 9.41 9.82
N PHE A 237 5.53 9.45 8.49
CA PHE A 237 6.64 8.92 7.68
C PHE A 237 7.52 10.00 7.05
N ALA A 238 7.17 11.29 7.14
CA ALA A 238 7.92 12.41 6.56
C ALA A 238 9.45 12.31 6.76
N ASN A 239 10.19 12.43 5.66
CA ASN A 239 11.66 12.32 5.66
C ASN A 239 12.37 13.62 6.01
N LYS A 240 11.74 14.77 5.75
CA LYS A 240 12.40 16.09 5.81
C LYS A 240 12.87 16.48 7.21
N LEU A 241 12.25 15.93 8.26
CA LEU A 241 12.61 16.20 9.66
C LEU A 241 12.36 14.94 10.51
N ALA A 242 13.25 13.95 10.41
CA ALA A 242 13.11 12.65 11.10
C ALA A 242 12.83 12.80 12.62
N ASN A 243 13.30 13.87 13.25
CA ASN A 243 13.12 14.14 14.69
C ASN A 243 12.05 15.19 15.02
N ALA A 244 11.36 15.74 14.01
CA ALA A 244 10.28 16.67 14.29
C ALA A 244 9.09 15.94 14.90
N LYS A 245 8.57 16.51 15.98
CA LYS A 245 7.26 16.14 16.52
C LYS A 245 6.21 16.89 15.74
N TYR A 246 5.39 16.16 15.00
CA TYR A 246 4.20 16.69 14.35
C TYR A 246 3.05 16.62 15.35
N THR A 247 2.27 17.68 15.44
CA THR A 247 1.02 17.71 16.22
C THR A 247 -0.09 17.00 15.45
N ILE A 248 -1.18 16.64 16.12
CA ILE A 248 -2.36 16.01 15.47
C ILE A 248 -2.93 16.80 14.29
N PHE A 249 -2.64 18.09 14.16
CA PHE A 249 -3.02 18.91 12.99
C PHE A 249 -2.02 18.83 11.82
N GLY A 250 -1.01 17.97 11.91
CA GLY A 250 0.08 17.86 10.93
C GLY A 250 1.05 19.04 10.94
N ALA A 251 0.94 19.94 11.92
CA ALA A 251 1.83 21.09 12.09
C ALA A 251 3.03 20.74 12.96
N PHE A 252 4.18 21.37 12.70
CA PHE A 252 5.37 21.24 13.53
C PHE A 252 5.09 21.70 14.97
N SER A 253 5.37 20.83 15.93
CA SER A 253 5.34 21.18 17.34
C SER A 253 6.48 22.15 17.64
N ARG A 254 6.15 23.41 17.95
CA ARG A 254 7.10 24.35 18.52
C ARG A 254 7.26 24.04 20.02
N PRO A 255 8.43 24.32 20.62
CA PRO A 255 8.56 24.25 22.07
C PRO A 255 7.42 25.03 22.72
N PRO A 256 6.72 24.46 23.72
CA PRO A 256 5.60 25.14 24.34
C PRO A 256 6.06 26.49 24.87
N ARG A 257 5.37 27.57 24.45
CA ARG A 257 5.51 28.87 25.11
C ARG A 257 4.89 28.74 26.49
N ALA A 258 5.49 29.37 27.51
CA ALA A 258 5.00 29.30 28.88
C ALA A 258 3.49 29.59 28.93
N GLY A 259 2.69 28.63 29.40
CA GLY A 259 1.24 28.73 29.53
C GLY A 259 0.39 28.15 28.40
N LEU A 260 0.97 27.59 27.32
CA LEU A 260 0.20 26.86 26.30
C LEU A 260 0.38 25.34 26.46
N GLU A 261 -0.72 24.60 26.56
CA GLU A 261 -0.70 23.13 26.56
C GLU A 261 -0.09 22.61 25.25
N SER A 262 0.82 21.65 25.35
CA SER A 262 1.41 21.02 24.18
C SER A 262 0.35 20.18 23.48
N LEU A 263 0.06 20.51 22.22
CA LEU A 263 -0.83 19.70 21.39
C LEU A 263 -0.33 18.25 21.31
N PRO A 264 -1.23 17.25 21.28
CA PRO A 264 -0.83 15.85 21.18
C PRO A 264 0.01 15.58 19.92
N ALA A 265 0.94 14.63 20.01
CA ALA A 265 1.77 14.23 18.89
C ALA A 265 0.95 13.37 17.92
N LEU A 266 1.13 13.56 16.61
CA LEU A 266 0.46 12.79 15.56
C LEU A 266 0.95 11.34 15.51
N HIS A 267 2.27 11.13 15.55
CA HIS A 267 2.83 9.78 15.51
C HIS A 267 2.45 9.07 16.82
N GLY A 268 1.71 7.97 16.69
CA GLY A 268 1.16 7.23 17.79
C GLY A 268 -0.21 7.69 18.30
N HIS A 269 -0.81 8.70 17.68
CA HIS A 269 -2.15 9.18 18.01
C HIS A 269 -3.21 8.18 17.57
N ARG A 270 -4.27 8.02 18.36
CA ARG A 270 -5.41 7.18 18.00
C ARG A 270 -6.33 7.91 17.03
N ALA A 271 -6.74 7.21 15.97
CA ALA A 271 -7.72 7.70 15.01
C ALA A 271 -8.83 6.66 14.83
N SER A 272 -10.02 7.13 14.52
CA SER A 272 -11.18 6.29 14.25
C SER A 272 -12.14 7.02 13.32
N PRO A 273 -12.93 6.31 12.51
CA PRO A 273 -14.04 6.91 11.80
C PRO A 273 -14.98 7.59 12.80
N PRO A 274 -15.52 8.79 12.48
CA PRO A 274 -16.46 9.48 13.36
C PRO A 274 -17.73 8.66 13.66
N HIS A 275 -18.16 7.84 12.70
CA HIS A 275 -19.35 6.99 12.79
C HIS A 275 -18.99 5.51 12.57
N PRO A 276 -18.36 4.83 13.55
CA PRO A 276 -17.77 3.50 13.39
C PRO A 276 -18.77 2.37 13.08
N GLN A 277 -20.07 2.62 13.25
CA GLN A 277 -21.17 1.69 13.00
C GLN A 277 -21.62 1.63 11.53
N LEU A 278 -21.17 2.58 10.70
CA LEU A 278 -21.58 2.62 9.29
C LEU A 278 -20.92 1.48 8.50
N THR A 279 -21.67 0.91 7.55
CA THR A 279 -21.24 -0.24 6.75
C THR A 279 -20.40 0.15 5.53
N ASN A 280 -20.40 1.44 5.17
CA ASN A 280 -19.70 2.02 4.03
C ASN A 280 -18.36 2.66 4.43
N LEU A 281 -17.80 2.26 5.57
CA LEU A 281 -16.47 2.69 5.99
C LEU A 281 -15.39 1.95 5.18
N PRO A 282 -14.23 2.59 4.95
CA PRO A 282 -13.07 1.89 4.42
C PRO A 282 -12.73 0.65 5.26
N PRO A 283 -12.70 -0.56 4.68
CA PRO A 283 -12.26 -1.73 5.41
C PRO A 283 -10.77 -1.58 5.80
N PRO A 284 -10.34 -2.16 6.94
CA PRO A 284 -8.96 -2.05 7.43
C PRO A 284 -7.90 -2.43 6.39
N GLY A 285 -8.21 -3.37 5.49
CA GLY A 285 -7.35 -3.79 4.39
C GLY A 285 -6.94 -2.66 3.43
N LEU A 286 -7.84 -1.73 3.11
CA LEU A 286 -7.48 -0.60 2.24
C LEU A 286 -6.50 0.36 2.93
N LEU A 287 -6.71 0.62 4.22
CA LEU A 287 -5.79 1.43 5.02
C LEU A 287 -4.45 0.71 5.25
N ARG A 288 -4.47 -0.62 5.39
CA ARG A 288 -3.27 -1.48 5.41
C ARG A 288 -2.46 -1.35 4.12
N TRP A 289 -3.11 -1.39 2.95
CA TRP A 289 -2.45 -1.15 1.67
C TRP A 289 -1.80 0.24 1.63
N HIS A 290 -2.52 1.30 2.02
CA HIS A 290 -1.96 2.66 2.05
C HIS A 290 -0.80 2.79 3.03
N TYR A 291 -0.92 2.16 4.21
CA TYR A 291 0.14 2.13 5.21
C TYR A 291 1.40 1.46 4.67
N LEU A 292 1.26 0.36 3.93
CA LEU A 292 2.37 -0.28 3.22
C LEU A 292 3.07 0.71 2.27
N GLN A 293 2.32 1.51 1.50
CA GLN A 293 2.92 2.53 0.62
C GLN A 293 3.77 3.54 1.39
N CYS A 294 3.32 3.97 2.57
CA CYS A 294 4.08 4.84 3.46
C CYS A 294 5.37 4.18 3.97
N VAL A 295 5.28 2.90 4.36
CA VAL A 295 6.43 2.10 4.79
C VAL A 295 7.43 1.96 3.66
N LEU A 296 7.00 1.58 2.46
CA LEU A 296 7.87 1.43 1.30
C LEU A 296 8.55 2.76 0.95
N LYS A 297 7.82 3.88 0.92
CA LYS A 297 8.42 5.22 0.67
C LYS A 297 9.58 5.53 1.64
N LYS A 298 9.47 5.11 2.90
CA LYS A 298 10.47 5.41 3.94
C LYS A 298 11.59 4.37 4.04
N PHE A 299 11.24 3.09 4.03
CA PHE A 299 12.12 1.98 4.42
C PHE A 299 12.65 1.16 3.25
N ALA A 300 12.04 1.24 2.06
CA ALA A 300 12.46 0.44 0.91
C ALA A 300 13.94 0.67 0.57
N HIS A 301 14.66 -0.44 0.42
CA HIS A 301 16.02 -0.44 -0.10
C HIS A 301 16.01 -0.27 -1.62
N ASP A 302 17.11 0.25 -2.17
CA ASP A 302 17.19 0.55 -3.59
C ASP A 302 17.17 -0.71 -4.46
N ASP A 303 17.69 -1.85 -3.96
CA ASP A 303 17.55 -3.17 -4.63
C ASP A 303 16.09 -3.46 -4.98
N TYR A 304 15.19 -3.26 -4.02
CA TYR A 304 13.76 -3.52 -4.21
C TYR A 304 13.07 -2.42 -5.02
N LYS A 305 13.42 -1.13 -4.85
CA LYS A 305 12.86 -0.05 -5.68
C LYS A 305 13.18 -0.22 -7.16
N ASN A 306 14.38 -0.70 -7.45
CA ASN A 306 14.89 -0.89 -8.80
C ASN A 306 14.40 -2.19 -9.44
N LEU A 307 13.63 -3.04 -8.72
CA LEU A 307 13.00 -4.19 -9.34
C LEU A 307 11.94 -3.75 -10.34
N GLU A 308 12.11 -4.17 -11.58
CA GLU A 308 11.10 -4.05 -12.63
C GLU A 308 10.17 -5.26 -12.62
N ASN A 309 8.99 -5.10 -13.23
CA ASN A 309 8.05 -6.20 -13.49
C ASN A 309 7.58 -6.98 -12.24
N ILE A 310 7.29 -6.26 -11.16
CA ILE A 310 6.68 -6.84 -9.96
C ILE A 310 5.15 -6.59 -9.92
N TYR A 311 4.47 -7.08 -8.89
CA TYR A 311 3.01 -7.07 -8.80
C TYR A 311 2.51 -5.67 -8.40
N PHE A 312 1.50 -5.18 -9.12
CA PHE A 312 0.89 -3.82 -9.09
C PHE A 312 1.56 -2.74 -9.96
N PRO A 313 0.76 -1.89 -10.64
CA PRO A 313 1.26 -0.76 -11.43
C PRO A 313 1.95 0.26 -10.52
N GLU A 314 3.20 0.60 -10.83
CA GLU A 314 3.96 1.60 -10.08
C GLU A 314 3.54 3.04 -10.43
N LEU A 315 3.05 3.29 -11.65
CA LEU A 315 2.44 4.55 -12.04
C LEU A 315 0.94 4.36 -12.27
N PRO A 316 0.14 5.35 -11.85
CA PRO A 316 -1.27 5.36 -12.14
C PRO A 316 -1.57 5.34 -13.65
N LEU A 317 -2.63 4.61 -14.03
CA LEU A 317 -3.16 4.60 -15.39
C LEU A 317 -3.78 5.96 -15.75
N ARG A 318 -3.61 6.36 -17.01
CA ARG A 318 -4.26 7.56 -17.52
C ARG A 318 -5.76 7.30 -17.69
N MET A 319 -6.59 8.17 -17.10
CA MET A 319 -8.05 8.04 -17.11
C MET A 319 -8.67 8.94 -18.17
N LYS A 320 -9.86 8.57 -18.67
CA LYS A 320 -10.66 9.43 -19.55
C LYS A 320 -10.93 10.78 -18.86
N GLY A 321 -10.39 11.86 -19.41
CA GLY A 321 -10.48 13.21 -18.84
C GLY A 321 -9.18 13.76 -18.21
N ASP A 322 -8.07 13.03 -18.25
CA ASP A 322 -6.74 13.60 -17.99
C ASP A 322 -6.32 14.50 -19.17
N SER A 323 -6.18 15.82 -18.96
CA SER A 323 -5.72 16.75 -20.00
C SER A 323 -4.26 16.51 -20.37
N ASP A 324 -3.93 16.57 -21.66
CA ASP A 324 -2.56 16.48 -22.20
C ASP A 324 -1.66 17.68 -21.83
N ASP A 325 -2.22 18.72 -21.21
CA ASP A 325 -1.76 20.09 -21.46
C ASP A 325 -0.80 20.69 -20.41
N GLU A 326 -0.22 19.91 -19.50
CA GLU A 326 0.79 20.45 -18.58
C GLU A 326 2.04 19.57 -18.42
N GLY A 327 3.08 19.98 -19.15
CA GLY A 327 4.48 19.75 -18.78
C GLY A 327 5.25 18.96 -19.83
N THR A 328 6.38 19.52 -20.24
CA THR A 328 7.42 19.00 -21.16
C THR A 328 8.07 17.67 -20.72
N ASP A 329 7.35 16.79 -20.04
CA ASP A 329 7.68 15.39 -19.97
C ASP A 329 7.26 14.80 -21.31
N SER A 330 8.23 14.63 -22.22
CA SER A 330 8.07 13.78 -23.40
C SER A 330 7.30 12.51 -23.00
N GLU A 331 6.53 11.97 -23.93
CA GLU A 331 5.97 10.62 -23.92
C GLU A 331 7.04 9.50 -23.78
N LEU A 332 8.15 9.73 -23.07
CA LEU A 332 9.03 8.70 -22.56
C LEU A 332 8.16 7.73 -21.77
N GLU A 333 7.95 6.61 -22.45
CA GLU A 333 7.03 5.54 -22.15
C GLU A 333 7.13 5.15 -20.68
N TRP A 334 5.97 5.11 -20.03
CA TRP A 334 5.81 4.37 -18.80
C TRP A 334 6.23 2.89 -19.07
N PRO A 335 7.36 2.39 -18.50
CA PRO A 335 7.93 1.11 -18.95
C PRO A 335 6.99 -0.09 -18.77
N SER A 336 6.07 -0.04 -17.80
CA SER A 336 5.05 -1.09 -17.60
C SER A 336 3.67 -0.75 -18.17
N LYS A 337 3.52 0.30 -18.99
CA LYS A 337 2.22 0.68 -19.60
C LYS A 337 1.57 -0.46 -20.35
N GLY A 338 2.38 -1.22 -21.07
CA GLY A 338 1.95 -2.44 -21.72
C GLY A 338 1.36 -3.41 -20.70
N LEU A 339 2.12 -3.82 -19.69
CA LEU A 339 1.67 -4.76 -18.65
C LEU A 339 0.36 -4.30 -17.98
N ASP A 340 0.29 -3.03 -17.62
CA ASP A 340 -0.85 -2.50 -16.87
C ASP A 340 -2.11 -2.43 -17.73
N LEU A 341 -1.99 -2.09 -19.02
CA LEU A 341 -3.09 -2.17 -19.98
C LEU A 341 -3.47 -3.61 -20.30
N GLY A 342 -2.48 -4.49 -20.48
CA GLY A 342 -2.70 -5.91 -20.72
C GLY A 342 -3.46 -6.58 -19.57
N ARG A 343 -3.09 -6.27 -18.31
CA ARG A 343 -3.82 -6.72 -17.10
C ARG A 343 -5.26 -6.25 -17.08
N VAL A 344 -5.49 -4.97 -17.41
CA VAL A 344 -6.86 -4.43 -17.47
C VAL A 344 -7.68 -5.16 -18.52
N VAL A 345 -7.11 -5.41 -19.70
CA VAL A 345 -7.81 -6.10 -20.79
C VAL A 345 -8.09 -7.58 -20.48
N GLU A 346 -7.10 -8.33 -20.01
CA GLU A 346 -7.26 -9.76 -19.67
C GLU A 346 -8.31 -9.96 -18.57
N ASN A 347 -8.30 -9.10 -17.56
CA ASN A 347 -9.27 -9.18 -16.48
C ASN A 347 -10.66 -8.63 -16.88
N ASP A 348 -10.74 -7.65 -17.78
CA ASP A 348 -12.01 -7.24 -18.39
C ASP A 348 -12.64 -8.39 -19.20
N LEU A 349 -11.81 -9.22 -19.84
CA LEU A 349 -12.25 -10.43 -20.53
C LEU A 349 -12.69 -11.51 -19.53
N GLU A 350 -11.92 -11.76 -18.48
CA GLU A 350 -12.30 -12.69 -17.41
C GLU A 350 -13.62 -12.25 -16.75
N GLU A 351 -13.79 -10.96 -16.44
CA GLU A 351 -15.04 -10.44 -15.88
C GLU A 351 -16.21 -10.55 -16.85
N ARG A 352 -16.01 -10.33 -18.15
CA ARG A 352 -17.06 -10.55 -19.16
C ARG A 352 -17.45 -12.02 -19.24
N GLU A 353 -16.49 -12.91 -19.17
CA GLU A 353 -16.70 -14.36 -19.18
C GLU A 353 -17.45 -14.81 -17.91
N GLU A 354 -17.03 -14.35 -16.72
CA GLU A 354 -17.73 -14.60 -15.46
C GLU A 354 -19.19 -14.07 -15.51
N ARG A 355 -19.41 -12.87 -16.08
CA ARG A 355 -20.75 -12.31 -16.27
C ARG A 355 -21.58 -13.15 -17.24
N HIS A 356 -21.00 -13.61 -18.35
CA HIS A 356 -21.69 -14.50 -19.28
C HIS A 356 -22.08 -15.82 -18.61
N GLN A 357 -21.15 -16.46 -17.90
CA GLN A 357 -21.41 -17.70 -17.17
C GLN A 357 -22.48 -17.51 -16.08
N ALA A 358 -22.47 -16.37 -15.38
CA ALA A 358 -23.51 -16.05 -14.40
C ALA A 358 -24.89 -15.89 -15.05
N VAL A 359 -24.97 -15.24 -16.22
CA VAL A 359 -26.21 -15.08 -16.99
C VAL A 359 -26.71 -16.44 -17.53
N GLU A 360 -25.82 -17.27 -18.08
CA GLU A 360 -26.17 -18.61 -18.57
C GLU A 360 -26.66 -19.54 -17.44
N SER A 361 -26.01 -19.48 -16.28
CA SER A 361 -26.43 -20.20 -15.08
C SER A 361 -27.80 -19.74 -14.58
N TRP A 362 -28.09 -18.44 -14.67
CA TRP A 362 -29.39 -17.88 -14.31
C TRP A 362 -30.49 -18.30 -15.29
N ILE A 363 -30.24 -18.24 -16.59
CA ILE A 363 -31.18 -18.69 -17.63
C ILE A 363 -31.52 -20.17 -17.45
N SER A 364 -30.50 -21.00 -17.18
CA SER A 364 -30.66 -22.45 -17.01
C SER A 364 -31.35 -22.86 -15.70
N LYS A 365 -31.47 -21.95 -14.72
CA LYS A 365 -32.21 -22.15 -13.46
C LYS A 365 -33.65 -21.62 -13.52
N THR A 366 -33.99 -20.88 -14.56
CA THR A 366 -35.30 -20.19 -14.70
C THR A 366 -36.22 -20.87 -15.73
N ILE A 367 -35.70 -21.86 -16.46
CA ILE A 367 -36.44 -22.81 -17.32
C ILE A 367 -36.53 -24.13 -16.55
#